data_AF-A0A2U8HIU4-F1
#
_entry.id   AF-A0A2U8HIU4-F1
#
_cell.length_a   1.000
_cell.length_b   1.000
_cell.length_c   1.000
_cell.angle_alpha   90.00
_cell.angle_beta   90.00
_cell.angle_gamma   90.00
#
_symmetry.space_group_name_H-M   'P 1'
#
loop_
_entity.id
_entity.type
_entity.pdbx_description
1 polymer ?
#
loop_
_entity_poly.entity_id
_entity_poly.type
_entity_poly.pdbx_seq_one_letter_code
_entity_poly.pdbx_strand_id
1 'polypeptide(L)'
;MGEYIVMMKYIIAFAIAPLSAIAQSEIIAIDVLIEPDQAMMEKAEEWNSRLRAELPQGFELDAAHAPHITLLQTFVLRDDMDAILAAVAKVGGQFDIDALTMEATGLYHVPAGEIGLQGIVIEPSQDLHAIQDEVIEAIEPFRKPAVGEEAFVPDPSGAPFDPQLFTYVDSFVAEQSGEKFNPHVTTGVGPIDWVEARETEPFEGFTFGAEGIAVYQLGNYGTAAERLSGK
;
A
#
# COMPACT_ATOMS: atom_id res chain seq x y z
N MET A 1 -75.49 46.43 16.52
CA MET A 1 -74.06 46.77 16.57
C MET A 1 -73.36 45.67 17.34
N GLY A 2 -72.73 44.74 16.65
CA GLY A 2 -71.97 43.64 17.24
C GLY A 2 -70.70 43.47 16.41
N GLU A 3 -69.57 43.79 17.01
CA GLU A 3 -68.24 43.78 16.39
C GLU A 3 -67.72 42.35 16.21
N TYR A 4 -67.25 42.02 15.00
CA TYR A 4 -66.48 40.80 14.75
C TYR A 4 -65.01 41.08 15.07
N ILE A 5 -64.51 40.53 16.18
CA ILE A 5 -63.08 40.47 16.50
C ILE A 5 -62.48 39.31 15.68
N VAL A 6 -61.64 39.63 14.69
CA VAL A 6 -60.79 38.65 14.01
C VAL A 6 -59.49 38.53 14.78
N MET A 7 -59.33 37.39 15.47
CA MET A 7 -58.13 37.06 16.23
C MET A 7 -57.03 36.57 15.27
N MET A 8 -56.01 37.41 15.06
CA MET A 8 -54.84 37.11 14.24
C MET A 8 -53.91 36.14 14.99
N LYS A 9 -53.86 34.87 14.56
CA LYS A 9 -52.89 33.88 15.05
C LYS A 9 -51.53 34.14 14.39
N TYR A 10 -50.56 34.61 15.16
CA TYR A 10 -49.16 34.62 14.75
C TYR A 10 -48.58 33.20 14.90
N ILE A 11 -48.26 32.55 13.79
CA ILE A 11 -47.43 31.35 13.77
C ILE A 11 -45.99 31.82 13.63
N ILE A 12 -45.23 31.72 14.72
CA ILE A 12 -43.77 31.93 14.70
C ILE A 12 -43.16 30.63 14.18
N ALA A 13 -42.70 30.62 12.93
CA ALA A 13 -41.90 29.54 12.37
C ALA A 13 -40.46 29.67 12.87
N PHE A 14 -40.01 28.73 13.70
CA PHE A 14 -38.58 28.55 13.98
C PHE A 14 -37.94 27.90 12.75
N ALA A 15 -37.05 28.63 12.08
CA ALA A 15 -36.16 28.06 11.08
C ALA A 15 -35.12 27.21 11.80
N ILE A 16 -35.24 25.89 11.71
CA ILE A 16 -34.19 24.96 12.10
C ILE A 16 -33.17 24.99 10.97
N ALA A 17 -32.00 25.58 11.21
CA ALA A 17 -30.87 25.48 10.29
C ALA A 17 -30.46 24.01 10.18
N PRO A 18 -30.15 23.48 8.97
CA PRO A 18 -29.68 22.12 8.85
C PRO A 18 -28.35 21.98 9.58
N LEU A 19 -28.26 20.99 10.45
CA LEU A 19 -27.00 20.52 11.02
C LEU A 19 -26.13 20.13 9.82
N SER A 20 -25.02 20.85 9.61
CA SER A 20 -24.05 20.45 8.59
C SER A 20 -23.56 19.06 8.98
N ALA A 21 -23.81 18.07 8.12
CA ALA A 21 -23.17 16.77 8.27
C ALA A 21 -21.66 17.02 8.19
N ILE A 22 -20.94 16.79 9.29
CA ILE A 22 -19.49 16.69 9.23
C ILE A 22 -19.24 15.51 8.30
N ALA A 23 -18.67 15.76 7.12
CA ALA A 23 -18.22 14.69 6.25
C ALA A 23 -17.20 13.88 7.06
N GLN A 24 -17.49 12.60 7.28
CA GLN A 24 -16.53 11.71 7.92
C GLN A 24 -15.34 11.57 6.98
N SER A 25 -14.14 11.87 7.45
CA SER A 25 -12.92 11.68 6.65
C SER A 25 -12.84 10.24 6.19
N GLU A 26 -12.55 10.07 4.91
CA GLU A 26 -12.30 8.78 4.27
C GLU A 26 -11.11 8.09 4.95
N ILE A 27 -11.22 6.78 5.18
CA ILE A 27 -10.10 5.93 5.58
C ILE A 27 -9.54 5.31 4.29
N ILE A 28 -8.23 5.37 4.11
CA ILE A 28 -7.52 4.78 2.97
C ILE A 28 -6.44 3.83 3.45
N ALA A 29 -6.14 2.83 2.65
CA ALA A 29 -5.04 1.91 2.86
C ALA A 29 -3.81 2.45 2.12
N ILE A 30 -2.70 2.65 2.84
CA ILE A 30 -1.46 3.19 2.29
C ILE A 30 -0.32 2.20 2.40
N ASP A 31 0.65 2.37 1.52
CA ASP A 31 1.98 1.76 1.57
C ASP A 31 3.03 2.87 1.68
N VAL A 32 3.91 2.77 2.67
CA VAL A 32 5.17 3.50 2.73
C VAL A 32 6.27 2.55 2.28
N LEU A 33 6.97 2.90 1.20
CA LEU A 33 7.81 1.98 0.47
C LEU A 33 9.13 2.61 0.01
N ILE A 34 10.12 1.77 -0.28
CA ILE A 34 11.34 2.15 -1.02
C ILE A 34 11.10 1.93 -2.52
N GLU A 35 11.43 2.94 -3.32
CA GLU A 35 11.52 2.84 -4.78
C GLU A 35 12.88 2.23 -5.15
N PRO A 36 12.96 1.01 -5.71
CA PRO A 36 14.23 0.38 -6.06
C PRO A 36 14.79 0.97 -7.36
N ASP A 37 16.11 0.87 -7.55
CA ASP A 37 16.76 1.41 -8.74
C ASP A 37 16.47 0.61 -10.03
N GLN A 38 16.97 1.14 -11.14
CA GLN A 38 16.82 0.54 -12.47
C GLN A 38 17.28 -0.94 -12.54
N ALA A 39 18.29 -1.37 -11.79
CA ALA A 39 18.78 -2.74 -11.87
C ALA A 39 17.74 -3.75 -11.35
N MET A 40 17.07 -3.42 -10.25
CA MET A 40 15.95 -4.22 -9.75
C MET A 40 14.73 -4.11 -10.67
N MET A 41 14.41 -2.91 -11.17
CA MET A 41 13.27 -2.70 -12.08
C MET A 41 13.38 -3.60 -13.33
N GLU A 42 14.54 -3.64 -13.97
CA GLU A 42 14.79 -4.51 -15.13
C GLU A 42 14.68 -6.00 -14.82
N LYS A 43 14.89 -6.40 -13.56
CA LYS A 43 14.76 -7.80 -13.11
C LYS A 43 13.33 -8.14 -12.74
N ALA A 44 12.60 -7.21 -12.12
CA ALA A 44 11.18 -7.36 -11.87
C ALA A 44 10.37 -7.46 -13.18
N GLU A 45 10.68 -6.64 -14.18
CA GLU A 45 10.04 -6.68 -15.51
C GLU A 45 10.29 -8.01 -16.25
N GLU A 46 11.50 -8.56 -16.14
CA GLU A 46 11.85 -9.85 -16.72
C GLU A 46 10.99 -10.98 -16.13
N TRP A 47 10.85 -11.02 -14.80
CA TRP A 47 9.99 -12.00 -14.13
C TRP A 47 8.51 -11.76 -14.42
N ASN A 48 8.05 -10.51 -14.43
CA ASN A 48 6.68 -10.17 -14.82
C ASN A 48 6.33 -10.69 -16.22
N SER A 49 7.23 -10.51 -17.19
CA SER A 49 7.04 -11.02 -18.55
C SER A 49 6.91 -12.54 -18.59
N ARG A 50 7.65 -13.27 -17.74
CA ARG A 50 7.56 -14.74 -17.65
C ARG A 50 6.24 -15.17 -17.03
N LEU A 51 5.85 -14.55 -15.91
CA LEU A 51 4.59 -14.80 -15.22
C LEU A 51 3.39 -14.58 -16.14
N ARG A 52 3.38 -13.46 -16.88
CA ARG A 52 2.31 -13.16 -17.85
C ARG A 52 2.28 -14.06 -19.07
N ALA A 53 3.39 -14.72 -19.43
CA ALA A 53 3.36 -15.74 -20.48
C ALA A 53 2.59 -16.99 -20.03
N GLU A 54 2.60 -17.28 -18.74
CA GLU A 54 1.93 -18.44 -18.12
C GLU A 54 0.51 -18.10 -17.65
N LEU A 55 0.30 -16.86 -17.22
CA LEU A 55 -0.99 -16.33 -16.79
C LEU A 55 -1.25 -14.97 -17.47
N PRO A 56 -1.75 -14.96 -18.73
CA PRO A 56 -1.94 -13.72 -19.49
C PRO A 56 -2.86 -12.67 -18.84
N GLN A 57 -3.70 -13.09 -17.89
CA GLN A 57 -4.57 -12.22 -17.10
C GLN A 57 -3.89 -11.60 -15.87
N GLY A 58 -2.64 -11.96 -15.57
CA GLY A 58 -1.85 -11.32 -14.52
C GLY A 58 -1.57 -9.85 -14.83
N PHE A 59 -1.30 -9.06 -13.80
CA PHE A 59 -1.05 -7.62 -13.97
C PHE A 59 0.32 -7.33 -14.57
N GLU A 60 0.40 -6.24 -15.33
CA GLU A 60 1.65 -5.68 -15.81
C GLU A 60 2.28 -4.83 -14.69
N LEU A 61 3.61 -4.75 -14.64
CA LEU A 61 4.28 -3.73 -13.82
C LEU A 61 4.15 -2.38 -14.54
N ASP A 62 3.28 -1.52 -14.02
CA ASP A 62 2.92 -0.23 -14.60
C ASP A 62 2.70 0.83 -13.50
N ALA A 63 2.10 1.97 -13.86
CA ALA A 63 1.85 3.05 -12.90
C ALA A 63 0.91 2.66 -11.74
N ALA A 64 0.07 1.63 -11.92
CA ALA A 64 -0.82 1.10 -10.89
C ALA A 64 -0.23 -0.13 -10.17
N HIS A 65 0.94 -0.59 -10.57
CA HIS A 65 1.63 -1.76 -10.02
C HIS A 65 3.13 -1.46 -9.93
N ALA A 66 3.49 -0.33 -9.32
CA ALA A 66 4.88 0.09 -9.23
C ALA A 66 5.68 -0.95 -8.42
N PRO A 67 6.77 -1.53 -8.94
CA PRO A 67 7.66 -2.39 -8.16
C PRO A 67 8.26 -1.62 -6.99
N HIS A 68 8.23 -2.20 -5.80
CA HIS A 68 8.58 -1.51 -4.57
C HIS A 68 9.00 -2.49 -3.48
N ILE A 69 9.62 -1.97 -2.43
CA ILE A 69 9.89 -2.69 -1.18
C ILE A 69 9.06 -2.04 -0.08
N THR A 70 8.05 -2.76 0.40
CA THR A 70 7.18 -2.26 1.46
C THR A 70 7.94 -2.12 2.79
N LEU A 71 7.86 -0.94 3.41
CA LEU A 71 8.31 -0.69 4.78
C LEU A 71 7.14 -0.80 5.76
N LEU A 72 5.98 -0.26 5.39
CA LEU A 72 4.77 -0.28 6.20
C LEU A 72 3.51 -0.22 5.31
N GLN A 73 2.58 -1.15 5.53
CA GLN A 73 1.20 -0.99 5.09
C GLN A 73 0.28 -0.72 6.28
N THR A 74 -0.62 0.25 6.16
CA THR A 74 -1.60 0.53 7.20
C THR A 74 -2.82 1.31 6.69
N PHE A 75 -3.86 1.43 7.52
CA PHE A 75 -5.00 2.29 7.25
C PHE A 75 -4.83 3.64 7.94
N VAL A 76 -5.16 4.73 7.26
CA VAL A 76 -5.05 6.11 7.76
C VAL A 76 -6.25 6.94 7.32
N LEU A 77 -6.45 8.12 7.92
CA LEU A 77 -7.40 9.10 7.40
C LEU A 77 -6.78 9.85 6.22
N ARG A 78 -7.53 10.01 5.13
CA ARG A 78 -7.08 10.80 3.98
C ARG A 78 -6.77 12.26 4.37
N ASP A 79 -7.49 12.83 5.32
CA ASP A 79 -7.26 14.20 5.80
C ASP A 79 -5.92 14.36 6.55
N ASP A 80 -5.30 13.28 7.03
CA ASP A 80 -4.00 13.31 7.72
C ASP A 80 -2.80 13.22 6.75
N MET A 81 -3.04 13.12 5.43
CA MET A 81 -1.99 12.82 4.45
C MET A 81 -0.86 13.86 4.40
N ASP A 82 -1.14 15.15 4.54
CA ASP A 82 -0.08 16.17 4.58
C ASP A 82 0.88 15.95 5.76
N ALA A 83 0.35 15.55 6.92
CA ALA A 83 1.15 15.28 8.11
C ALA A 83 1.94 13.97 7.96
N ILE A 84 1.32 12.94 7.37
CA ILE A 84 1.96 11.66 7.05
C ILE A 84 3.13 11.86 6.08
N LEU A 85 2.92 12.59 4.98
CA LEU A 85 3.97 12.87 4.00
C LEU A 85 5.14 13.63 4.62
N ALA A 86 4.85 14.61 5.48
CA ALA A 86 5.90 15.32 6.21
C ALA A 86 6.67 14.42 7.20
N ALA A 87 5.99 13.47 7.85
CA ALA A 87 6.62 12.49 8.73
C ALA A 87 7.53 11.53 7.95
N VAL A 88 7.06 10.98 6.83
CA VAL A 88 7.87 10.10 5.95
C VAL A 88 9.07 10.85 5.37
N ALA A 89 8.89 12.09 4.90
CA ALA A 89 9.99 12.90 4.39
C ALA A 89 11.05 13.19 5.47
N LYS A 90 10.63 13.39 6.72
CA LYS A 90 11.55 13.55 7.86
C LYS A 90 12.36 12.28 8.11
N VAL A 91 11.72 11.11 8.05
CA VAL A 91 12.41 9.81 8.18
C VAL A 91 13.40 9.64 7.05
N GLY A 92 13.00 9.86 5.79
CA GLY A 92 13.90 9.78 4.64
C GLY A 92 15.14 10.67 4.78
N GLY A 93 15.01 11.86 5.39
CA GLY A 93 16.14 12.75 5.67
C GLY A 93 17.08 12.31 6.80
N GLN A 94 16.77 11.25 7.55
CA GLN A 94 17.66 10.65 8.56
C GLN A 94 18.65 9.64 7.94
N PHE A 95 18.34 9.12 6.75
CA PHE A 95 19.08 8.04 6.10
C PHE A 95 19.68 8.51 4.76
N ASP A 96 20.79 7.91 4.36
CA ASP A 96 21.36 8.11 3.02
C ASP A 96 20.76 7.07 2.05
N ILE A 97 19.49 7.31 1.66
CA ILE A 97 18.70 6.36 0.85
C ILE A 97 19.40 6.06 -0.49
N ASP A 98 19.96 7.08 -1.14
CA ASP A 98 20.67 6.96 -2.43
C ASP A 98 21.96 6.12 -2.31
N ALA A 99 22.50 5.98 -1.10
CA ALA A 99 23.69 5.17 -0.83
C ALA A 99 23.37 3.74 -0.38
N LEU A 100 22.09 3.38 -0.21
CA LEU A 100 21.71 2.02 0.13
C LEU A 100 22.17 1.06 -0.97
N THR A 101 22.77 -0.05 -0.55
CA THR A 101 23.08 -1.18 -1.41
C THR A 101 22.42 -2.41 -0.81
N MET A 102 21.52 -3.02 -1.56
CA MET A 102 20.74 -4.19 -1.17
C MET A 102 21.14 -5.39 -2.04
N GLU A 103 20.89 -6.60 -1.55
CA GLU A 103 21.18 -7.84 -2.25
C GLU A 103 19.87 -8.62 -2.47
N ALA A 104 19.57 -8.93 -3.73
CA ALA A 104 18.50 -9.84 -4.09
C ALA A 104 19.03 -11.28 -4.05
N THR A 105 18.34 -12.17 -3.32
CA THR A 105 18.88 -13.50 -2.98
C THR A 105 18.04 -14.66 -3.52
N GLY A 106 16.81 -14.42 -3.93
CA GLY A 106 15.91 -15.49 -4.36
C GLY A 106 14.58 -15.02 -4.89
N LEU A 107 13.72 -16.00 -5.17
CA LEU A 107 12.30 -15.80 -5.35
C LEU A 107 11.56 -16.34 -4.13
N TYR A 108 10.37 -15.80 -3.89
CA TYR A 108 9.39 -16.42 -3.00
C TYR A 108 8.00 -16.25 -3.60
N HIS A 109 7.02 -16.94 -3.05
CA HIS A 109 5.62 -16.68 -3.35
C HIS A 109 4.73 -16.58 -2.10
N VAL A 110 3.61 -15.86 -2.28
CA VAL A 110 2.46 -15.90 -1.38
C VAL A 110 1.32 -16.63 -2.10
N PRO A 111 0.81 -17.75 -1.55
CA PRO A 111 -0.29 -18.47 -2.17
C PRO A 111 -1.61 -17.70 -2.08
N ALA A 112 -2.38 -17.71 -3.16
CA ALA A 112 -3.71 -17.10 -3.27
C ALA A 112 -4.64 -18.00 -4.12
N GLY A 113 -5.07 -19.13 -3.54
CA GLY A 113 -5.87 -20.12 -4.24
C GLY A 113 -5.07 -20.87 -5.30
N GLU A 114 -5.50 -20.82 -6.56
CA GLU A 114 -4.84 -21.49 -7.69
C GLU A 114 -3.69 -20.66 -8.30
N ILE A 115 -3.46 -19.46 -7.79
CA ILE A 115 -2.36 -18.58 -8.20
C ILE A 115 -1.43 -18.31 -7.01
N GLY A 116 -0.23 -17.83 -7.29
CA GLY A 116 0.67 -17.27 -6.30
C GLY A 116 1.19 -15.89 -6.72
N LEU A 117 1.28 -14.98 -5.75
CA LEU A 117 2.00 -13.71 -5.89
C LEU A 117 3.49 -14.01 -5.78
N GLN A 118 4.26 -13.80 -6.85
CA GLN A 118 5.70 -14.00 -6.85
C GLN A 118 6.43 -12.69 -6.53
N GLY A 119 7.49 -12.75 -5.74
CA GLY A 119 8.42 -11.64 -5.60
C GLY A 119 9.88 -12.07 -5.53
N ILE A 120 10.77 -11.10 -5.73
CA ILE A 120 12.21 -11.23 -5.55
C ILE A 120 12.52 -10.90 -4.08
N VAL A 121 13.15 -11.84 -3.38
CA VAL A 121 13.55 -11.69 -1.97
C VAL A 121 14.80 -10.84 -1.88
N ILE A 122 14.82 -9.97 -0.89
CA ILE A 122 15.96 -9.11 -0.55
C ILE A 122 16.52 -9.58 0.78
N GLU A 123 17.85 -9.66 0.90
CA GLU A 123 18.49 -9.97 2.17
C GLU A 123 18.17 -8.85 3.20
N PRO A 124 17.56 -9.19 4.35
CA PRO A 124 17.34 -8.20 5.40
C PRO A 124 18.67 -7.62 5.88
N SER A 125 18.71 -6.29 6.03
CA SER A 125 19.90 -5.57 6.51
C SER A 125 19.57 -4.72 7.73
N GLN A 126 20.60 -4.35 8.50
CA GLN A 126 20.41 -3.44 9.64
C GLN A 126 19.83 -2.09 9.20
N ASP A 127 20.22 -1.60 8.02
CA ASP A 127 19.71 -0.35 7.47
C ASP A 127 18.22 -0.48 7.13
N LEU A 128 17.80 -1.57 6.47
CA LEU A 128 16.39 -1.79 6.15
C LEU A 128 15.52 -1.93 7.40
N HIS A 129 16.01 -2.62 8.42
CA HIS A 129 15.31 -2.70 9.72
C HIS A 129 15.21 -1.32 10.38
N ALA A 130 16.29 -0.54 10.41
CA ALA A 130 16.29 0.78 11.02
C ALA A 130 15.32 1.74 10.30
N ILE A 131 15.26 1.69 8.97
CA ILE A 131 14.32 2.49 8.17
C ILE A 131 12.88 2.04 8.46
N GLN A 132 12.60 0.73 8.47
CA GLN A 132 11.28 0.22 8.79
C GLN A 132 10.82 0.67 10.20
N ASP A 133 11.69 0.57 11.21
CA ASP A 133 11.39 0.96 12.58
C ASP A 133 11.03 2.45 12.68
N GLU A 134 11.84 3.34 12.07
CA GLU A 134 11.56 4.79 12.06
C GLU A 134 10.28 5.13 11.30
N VAL A 135 9.98 4.44 10.19
CA VAL A 135 8.71 4.61 9.47
C VAL A 135 7.53 4.17 10.33
N ILE A 136 7.61 3.01 10.99
CA ILE A 136 6.55 2.50 11.88
C ILE A 136 6.31 3.49 13.03
N GLU A 137 7.37 3.95 13.71
CA GLU A 137 7.24 4.90 14.81
C GLU A 137 6.62 6.23 14.35
N ALA A 138 7.06 6.75 13.19
CA ALA A 138 6.57 8.01 12.65
C ALA A 138 5.08 7.97 12.26
N ILE A 139 4.60 6.81 11.80
CA ILE A 139 3.22 6.64 11.30
C ILE A 139 2.24 6.13 12.35
N GLU A 140 2.73 5.51 13.44
CA GLU A 140 1.90 4.96 14.51
C GLU A 140 0.75 5.88 14.99
N PRO A 141 0.94 7.22 15.19
CA PRO A 141 -0.15 8.10 15.62
C PRO A 141 -1.32 8.24 14.64
N PHE A 142 -1.11 7.91 13.36
CA PHE A 142 -2.11 8.08 12.29
C PHE A 142 -2.90 6.81 11.99
N ARG A 143 -2.44 5.65 12.49
CA ARG A 143 -3.03 4.34 12.19
C ARG A 143 -4.50 4.28 12.59
N LYS A 144 -5.29 3.65 11.73
CA LYS A 144 -6.70 3.31 11.92
C LYS A 144 -6.90 1.80 11.81
N PRO A 145 -7.98 1.27 12.41
CA PRO A 145 -8.37 -0.12 12.18
C PRO A 145 -8.75 -0.38 10.73
N ALA A 146 -8.67 -1.65 10.32
CA ALA A 146 -9.13 -2.13 9.03
C ALA A 146 -10.54 -1.66 8.66
N VAL A 147 -10.71 -1.34 7.38
CA VAL A 147 -12.00 -1.17 6.71
C VAL A 147 -12.03 -2.04 5.44
N GLY A 148 -13.10 -1.98 4.66
CA GLY A 148 -13.27 -2.84 3.48
C GLY A 148 -12.50 -2.36 2.25
N GLU A 149 -12.87 -2.92 1.10
CA GLU A 149 -12.30 -2.61 -0.21
C GLU A 149 -12.38 -1.11 -0.57
N GLU A 150 -13.27 -0.34 0.05
CA GLU A 150 -13.43 1.09 -0.18
C GLU A 150 -12.18 1.93 0.17
N ALA A 151 -11.27 1.39 0.99
CA ALA A 151 -10.01 2.06 1.33
C ALA A 151 -8.92 1.94 0.24
N PHE A 152 -9.13 1.09 -0.76
CA PHE A 152 -8.16 0.77 -1.79
C PHE A 152 -8.49 1.47 -3.11
N VAL A 153 -7.49 1.63 -3.97
CA VAL A 153 -7.69 2.06 -5.35
C VAL A 153 -8.47 0.95 -6.08
N PRO A 154 -9.62 1.26 -6.73
CA PRO A 154 -10.40 0.26 -7.44
C PRO A 154 -9.59 -0.45 -8.54
N ASP A 155 -9.70 -1.77 -8.59
CA ASP A 155 -9.06 -2.57 -9.65
C ASP A 155 -9.75 -2.32 -11.00
N PRO A 156 -9.05 -1.81 -12.02
CA PRO A 156 -9.65 -1.49 -13.32
C PRO A 156 -10.13 -2.73 -14.09
N SER A 157 -9.61 -3.94 -13.76
CA SER A 157 -10.08 -5.20 -14.33
C SER A 157 -11.40 -5.67 -13.73
N GLY A 158 -11.79 -5.13 -12.57
CA GLY A 158 -12.93 -5.58 -11.78
C GLY A 158 -12.68 -6.89 -11.03
N ALA A 159 -11.43 -7.32 -10.89
CA ALA A 159 -11.09 -8.46 -10.04
C ALA A 159 -11.50 -8.17 -8.58
N PRO A 160 -12.08 -9.15 -7.87
CA PRO A 160 -12.46 -8.96 -6.49
C PRO A 160 -11.22 -8.84 -5.60
N PHE A 161 -11.33 -8.05 -4.55
CA PHE A 161 -10.34 -8.02 -3.48
C PHE A 161 -10.43 -9.31 -2.65
N ASP A 162 -9.27 -9.87 -2.30
CA ASP A 162 -9.21 -10.93 -1.29
C ASP A 162 -9.40 -10.30 0.11
N PRO A 163 -10.40 -10.70 0.91
CA PRO A 163 -10.58 -10.20 2.27
C PRO A 163 -9.35 -10.41 3.18
N GLN A 164 -8.48 -11.37 2.85
CA GLN A 164 -7.22 -11.58 3.55
C GLN A 164 -6.29 -10.36 3.43
N LEU A 165 -6.36 -9.58 2.35
CA LEU A 165 -5.57 -8.35 2.18
C LEU A 165 -5.87 -7.34 3.29
N PHE A 166 -7.13 -7.17 3.69
CA PHE A 166 -7.49 -6.20 4.72
C PHE A 166 -6.90 -6.57 6.08
N THR A 167 -6.90 -7.88 6.38
CA THR A 167 -6.27 -8.42 7.59
C THR A 167 -4.75 -8.30 7.52
N TYR A 168 -4.16 -8.52 6.34
CA TYR A 168 -2.73 -8.35 6.10
C TYR A 168 -2.28 -6.92 6.40
N VAL A 169 -2.97 -5.91 5.85
CA VAL A 169 -2.67 -4.49 6.08
C VAL A 169 -2.86 -4.09 7.56
N ASP A 170 -3.91 -4.57 8.22
CA ASP A 170 -4.19 -4.24 9.63
C ASP A 170 -3.13 -4.83 10.59
N SER A 171 -2.71 -6.06 10.31
CA SER A 171 -1.75 -6.81 11.13
C SER A 171 -0.28 -6.61 10.72
N PHE A 172 -0.01 -5.77 9.70
CA PHE A 172 1.31 -5.63 9.09
C PHE A 172 2.43 -5.46 10.11
N VAL A 173 2.29 -4.51 11.04
CA VAL A 173 3.32 -4.26 12.08
C VAL A 173 3.59 -5.51 12.93
N ALA A 174 2.57 -6.30 13.27
CA ALA A 174 2.75 -7.49 14.10
C ALA A 174 3.32 -8.70 13.33
N GLU A 175 3.09 -8.75 12.02
CA GLU A 175 3.34 -9.94 11.21
C GLU A 175 4.43 -9.78 10.13
N GLN A 176 4.83 -8.55 9.80
CA GLN A 176 5.73 -8.23 8.68
C GLN A 176 6.87 -7.26 9.08
N SER A 177 7.14 -7.12 10.38
CA SER A 177 8.22 -6.28 10.91
C SER A 177 9.18 -7.05 11.82
N GLY A 178 10.30 -6.43 12.19
CA GLY A 178 11.30 -7.01 13.09
C GLY A 178 11.81 -8.36 12.57
N GLU A 179 11.81 -9.39 13.41
CA GLU A 179 12.27 -10.74 13.01
C GLU A 179 11.40 -11.39 11.90
N LYS A 180 10.20 -10.87 11.66
CA LYS A 180 9.31 -11.35 10.59
C LYS A 180 9.42 -10.54 9.30
N PHE A 181 10.27 -9.50 9.28
CA PHE A 181 10.43 -8.67 8.10
C PHE A 181 11.08 -9.48 6.98
N ASN A 182 10.37 -9.56 5.85
CA ASN A 182 10.82 -10.22 4.63
C ASN A 182 10.74 -9.19 3.50
N PRO A 183 11.76 -8.33 3.30
CA PRO A 183 11.75 -7.34 2.24
C PRO A 183 11.78 -8.03 0.88
N HIS A 184 10.93 -7.58 -0.03
CA HIS A 184 10.81 -8.16 -1.35
C HIS A 184 10.26 -7.15 -2.36
N VAL A 185 10.41 -7.46 -3.64
CA VAL A 185 9.73 -6.78 -4.75
C VAL A 185 8.79 -7.75 -5.44
N THR A 186 7.48 -7.50 -5.37
CA THR A 186 6.49 -8.29 -6.10
C THR A 186 6.66 -8.10 -7.61
N THR A 187 6.67 -9.20 -8.35
CA THR A 187 6.89 -9.23 -9.80
C THR A 187 5.64 -9.60 -10.60
N GLY A 188 4.60 -10.11 -9.94
CA GLY A 188 3.33 -10.43 -10.58
C GLY A 188 2.63 -11.62 -9.95
N VAL A 189 1.68 -12.18 -10.71
CA VAL A 189 0.93 -13.39 -10.36
C VAL A 189 1.10 -14.46 -11.43
N GLY A 190 1.19 -15.71 -11.01
CA GLY A 190 1.27 -16.88 -11.89
C GLY A 190 0.54 -18.09 -11.31
N PRO A 191 0.38 -19.19 -12.07
CA PRO A 191 -0.20 -20.42 -11.55
C PRO A 191 0.63 -20.95 -10.38
N ILE A 192 -0.02 -21.43 -9.31
CA ILE A 192 0.66 -21.79 -8.06
C ILE A 192 1.79 -22.81 -8.26
N ASP A 193 1.52 -23.92 -8.97
CA ASP A 193 2.51 -24.95 -9.27
C ASP A 193 3.71 -24.40 -10.06
N TRP A 194 3.49 -23.38 -10.89
CA TRP A 194 4.54 -22.77 -11.69
C TRP A 194 5.46 -21.90 -10.84
N VAL A 195 4.92 -21.07 -9.94
CA VAL A 195 5.72 -20.20 -9.07
C VAL A 195 6.47 -21.00 -8.00
N GLU A 196 5.85 -22.03 -7.42
CA GLU A 196 6.49 -22.96 -6.48
C GLU A 196 7.72 -23.64 -7.10
N ALA A 197 7.61 -24.04 -8.37
CA ALA A 197 8.75 -24.62 -9.08
C ALA A 197 9.92 -23.64 -9.19
N ARG A 198 9.67 -22.33 -9.43
CA ARG A 198 10.75 -21.34 -9.61
C ARG A 198 11.41 -20.92 -8.31
N GLU A 199 10.68 -20.93 -7.22
CA GLU A 199 11.25 -20.66 -5.89
C GLU A 199 12.39 -21.63 -5.55
N THR A 200 12.34 -22.86 -6.06
CA THR A 200 13.38 -23.88 -5.84
C THR A 200 14.53 -23.86 -6.85
N GLU A 201 14.43 -23.06 -7.91
CA GLU A 201 15.48 -22.94 -8.93
C GLU A 201 16.66 -22.11 -8.40
N PRO A 202 17.91 -22.37 -8.85
CA PRO A 202 19.03 -21.51 -8.51
C PRO A 202 18.77 -20.06 -8.94
N PHE A 203 18.94 -19.13 -8.01
CA PHE A 203 18.84 -17.70 -8.26
C PHE A 203 20.24 -17.09 -8.32
N GLU A 204 20.55 -16.38 -9.41
CA GLU A 204 21.78 -15.58 -9.48
C GLU A 204 21.55 -14.27 -8.74
N GLY A 205 22.08 -14.20 -7.51
CA GLY A 205 21.98 -13.00 -6.69
C GLY A 205 22.63 -11.79 -7.35
N PHE A 206 22.04 -10.62 -7.11
CA PHE A 206 22.54 -9.35 -7.65
C PHE A 206 22.34 -8.24 -6.64
N THR A 207 23.16 -7.20 -6.76
CA THR A 207 23.07 -6.00 -5.93
C THR A 207 22.35 -4.89 -6.68
N PHE A 208 21.60 -4.07 -5.94
CA PHE A 208 20.83 -2.95 -6.47
C PHE A 208 20.71 -1.85 -5.38
N GLY A 209 20.40 -0.63 -5.79
CA GLY A 209 20.20 0.52 -4.91
C GLY A 209 18.73 0.94 -4.75
N ALA A 210 18.53 2.10 -4.14
CA ALA A 210 17.23 2.75 -3.97
C ALA A 210 17.23 4.15 -4.61
N GLU A 211 16.07 4.60 -5.07
CA GLU A 211 15.85 5.96 -5.60
C GLU A 211 15.15 6.88 -4.59
N GLY A 212 14.53 6.33 -3.56
CA GLY A 212 13.83 7.13 -2.55
C GLY A 212 12.83 6.33 -1.72
N ILE A 213 12.14 7.06 -0.83
CA ILE A 213 10.97 6.58 -0.09
C ILE A 213 9.75 7.32 -0.60
N ALA A 214 8.67 6.59 -0.87
CA ALA A 214 7.42 7.14 -1.35
C ALA A 214 6.24 6.61 -0.55
N VAL A 215 5.10 7.32 -0.67
CA VAL A 215 3.82 6.89 -0.13
C VAL A 215 2.83 6.69 -1.26
N TYR A 216 2.15 5.56 -1.26
CA TYR A 216 1.13 5.17 -2.22
C TYR A 216 -0.16 4.77 -1.52
N GLN A 217 -1.31 4.97 -2.19
CA GLN A 217 -2.53 4.26 -1.84
C GLN A 217 -2.45 2.85 -2.44
N LEU A 218 -2.83 1.86 -1.64
CA LEU A 218 -2.82 0.46 -2.02
C LEU A 218 -3.94 0.15 -3.02
N GLY A 219 -3.63 -0.71 -4.00
CA GLY A 219 -4.59 -1.36 -4.87
C GLY A 219 -4.82 -2.83 -4.50
N ASN A 220 -5.46 -3.56 -5.41
CA ASN A 220 -5.62 -5.00 -5.27
C ASN A 220 -4.26 -5.72 -5.22
N TYR A 221 -4.21 -6.89 -4.59
CA TYR A 221 -2.97 -7.64 -4.35
C TYR A 221 -1.90 -6.89 -3.52
N GLY A 222 -2.26 -5.79 -2.84
CA GLY A 222 -1.30 -4.98 -2.08
C GLY A 222 -0.37 -4.14 -2.96
N THR A 223 -0.80 -3.82 -4.18
CA THR A 223 -0.01 -3.07 -5.16
C THR A 223 0.11 -1.59 -4.82
N ALA A 224 1.24 -0.98 -5.17
CA ALA A 224 1.44 0.47 -5.09
C ALA A 224 0.71 1.15 -6.26
N ALA A 225 -0.57 1.48 -6.07
CA ALA A 225 -1.48 1.80 -7.16
C ALA A 225 -1.63 3.29 -7.47
N GLU A 226 -1.68 4.15 -6.45
CA GLU A 226 -1.75 5.60 -6.65
C GLU A 226 -0.68 6.29 -5.80
N ARG A 227 0.27 6.97 -6.43
CA ARG A 227 1.29 7.73 -5.71
C ARG A 227 0.66 8.93 -5.00
N LEU A 228 0.86 9.02 -3.69
CA LEU A 228 0.37 10.12 -2.85
C LEU A 228 1.46 11.15 -2.54
N SER A 229 2.74 10.75 -2.65
CA SER A 229 3.91 11.60 -2.43
C SER A 229 4.35 12.34 -3.71
N GLY A 230 4.98 13.51 -3.55
CA GLY A 230 5.63 14.21 -4.67
C GLY A 230 6.77 13.38 -5.29
N LYS A 231 7.11 13.68 -6.56
CA LYS A 231 8.36 13.24 -7.19
C LYS A 231 9.45 14.26 -6.95
#